data_AF-A0A4Y2F318-F1
#
_entry.id   AF-A0A4Y2F318-F1
#
_cell.length_a   1.000
_cell.length_b   1.000
_cell.length_c   1.000
_cell.angle_alpha   90.00
_cell.angle_beta   90.00
_cell.angle_gamma   90.00
#
_symmetry.space_group_name_H-M   'P 1'
#
loop_
_entity.id
_entity.type
_entity.pdbx_description
1 polymer ?
#
loop_
_entity_poly.entity_id
_entity_poly.type
_entity_poly.pdbx_seq_one_letter_code
_entity_poly.pdbx_strand_id
1 'polypeptide(L)'
;MPLKKFDEMLIGQVQALLELRWCHRIIQTHLKRKGIAISLSHISRIKNSKLGSKKNNSKPIQNGRQSKLKKSDFQRLEKMASKTDPSPQASMVKALNVSQQDVSYQLKH
;
A
#
# COMPACT_ATOMS: atom_id res chain seq x y z
N MET A 1 -10.05 4.24 9.54
CA MET A 1 -10.08 5.72 9.71
C MET A 1 -9.37 6.36 8.53
N PRO A 2 -9.96 7.36 7.85
CA PRO A 2 -9.31 8.03 6.74
C PRO A 2 -8.22 8.95 7.30
N LEU A 3 -7.00 8.82 6.78
CA LEU A 3 -5.91 9.76 7.06
C LEU A 3 -6.38 11.14 6.59
N LYS A 4 -6.79 11.99 7.55
CA LYS A 4 -7.00 13.42 7.37
C LYS A 4 -5.83 13.92 6.52
N LYS A 5 -6.12 14.48 5.34
CA LYS A 5 -5.10 15.04 4.44
C LYS A 5 -4.32 16.06 5.28
N PHE A 6 -3.10 15.71 5.68
CA PHE A 6 -2.17 16.69 6.21
C PHE A 6 -1.98 17.75 5.12
N ASP A 7 -1.94 19.02 5.49
CA ASP A 7 -1.71 20.08 4.52
C ASP A 7 -0.45 19.75 3.71
N GLU A 8 -0.59 19.73 2.38
CA GLU A 8 0.53 19.46 1.46
C GLU A 8 1.69 20.43 1.75
N MET A 9 1.37 21.63 2.26
CA MET A 9 2.32 22.62 2.78
C MET A 9 3.16 22.10 3.95
N LEU A 10 2.56 21.40 4.93
CA LEU A 10 3.30 20.85 6.08
C LEU A 10 4.22 19.71 5.67
N ILE A 11 3.79 18.90 4.71
CA ILE A 11 4.61 17.83 4.18
C ILE A 11 5.84 18.41 3.47
N GLY A 12 5.66 19.47 2.67
CA GLY A 12 6.77 20.20 2.04
C GLY A 12 7.74 20.80 3.07
N GLN A 13 7.24 21.38 4.16
CA GLN A 13 8.07 21.89 5.24
C GLN A 13 8.90 20.79 5.93
N VAL A 14 8.29 19.64 6.24
CA VAL A 14 9.00 18.49 6.81
C VAL A 14 10.05 17.96 5.84
N GLN A 15 9.74 17.89 4.55
CA GLN A 15 10.66 17.42 3.52
C GLN A 15 11.88 18.33 3.37
N ALA A 16 11.69 19.66 3.32
CA ALA A 16 12.79 20.62 3.28
C ALA A 16 13.72 20.50 4.49
N LEU A 17 13.16 20.31 5.70
CA LEU A 17 13.97 20.09 6.90
C LEU A 17 14.74 18.76 6.85
N LEU A 18 14.15 17.71 6.27
CA LEU A 18 14.84 16.43 6.06
C LEU A 18 15.98 16.56 5.04
N GLU A 19 15.81 17.36 3.98
CA GLU A 19 16.86 17.66 2.99
C GLU A 19 18.03 18.42 3.61
N LEU A 20 17.75 19.29 4.58
CA LEU A 20 18.77 19.95 5.42
C LEU A 20 19.45 18.99 6.42
N ARG A 21 19.21 17.68 6.32
CA ARG A 21 19.72 16.62 7.21
C ARG A 21 19.32 16.78 8.68
N TRP A 22 18.22 17.48 8.97
CA TRP A 22 17.75 17.58 10.35
C TRP A 22 17.24 16.22 10.83
N CYS A 23 17.60 15.85 12.07
CA CYS A 23 17.09 14.62 12.65
C CYS A 23 15.61 14.76 13.02
N HIS A 24 14.88 13.64 13.03
CA HIS A 24 13.43 13.65 13.24
C HIS A 24 13.01 14.35 14.55
N ARG A 25 13.82 14.27 15.59
CA ARG A 25 13.54 14.88 16.90
C ARG A 25 13.63 16.41 16.86
N ILE A 26 14.58 16.96 16.11
CA ILE A 26 14.72 18.41 15.93
C ILE A 26 13.55 18.93 15.10
N ILE A 27 13.18 18.24 14.02
CA ILE A 27 12.01 18.57 13.18
C ILE A 27 10.73 18.59 14.02
N GLN A 28 10.51 17.55 14.83
CA GLN A 28 9.36 17.45 15.72
C GLN A 28 9.31 18.62 16.72
N THR A 29 10.45 18.95 17.33
CA THR A 29 10.51 20.05 18.32
C THR A 29 10.26 21.40 17.66
N HIS A 30 10.83 21.61 16.47
CA HIS A 30 10.63 22.84 15.69
C HIS A 30 9.15 23.05 15.33
N LEU A 31 8.48 22.01 14.85
CA LEU A 31 7.05 22.06 14.52
C LEU A 31 6.20 22.23 15.77
N LYS A 32 6.54 21.57 16.88
CA LYS A 32 5.85 21.75 18.16
C LYS A 32 5.93 23.19 18.67
N ARG A 33 7.07 23.88 18.49
CA ARG A 33 7.21 25.31 18.80
C ARG A 33 6.32 26.20 17.92
N LYS A 34 6.01 25.76 16.69
CA LYS A 34 5.06 26.42 15.79
C LYS A 34 3.59 26.05 16.04
N GLY A 35 3.31 25.31 17.14
CA GLY A 35 1.95 24.86 17.47
C GLY A 35 1.50 23.60 16.70
N ILE A 36 2.41 22.94 15.99
CA ILE A 36 2.09 21.80 15.13
C ILE A 36 2.57 20.51 15.78
N ALA A 37 1.62 19.71 16.25
CA ALA A 37 1.89 18.40 16.81
C ALA A 37 2.04 17.36 15.68
N ILE A 38 3.24 16.80 15.54
CA ILE A 38 3.53 15.70 14.60
C ILE A 38 4.27 14.57 15.33
N SER A 39 3.97 13.32 14.97
CA SER A 39 4.66 12.15 15.53
C SER A 39 5.93 11.81 14.74
N LEU A 40 6.92 11.23 15.42
CA LEU A 40 8.16 10.76 14.78
C LEU A 40 7.87 9.72 13.68
N SER A 41 6.90 8.83 13.90
CA SER A 41 6.47 7.85 12.91
C SER A 41 5.93 8.53 11.65
N HIS A 42 5.23 9.66 11.79
CA HIS A 42 4.73 10.43 10.67
C HIS A 42 5.86 11.09 9.88
N ILE A 43 6.87 11.65 10.56
CA ILE A 43 8.08 12.19 9.91
C ILE A 43 8.83 11.08 9.14
N SER A 44 8.99 9.90 9.74
CA SER A 44 9.61 8.75 9.07
C SER A 44 8.82 8.30 7.84
N ARG A 45 7.48 8.34 7.90
CA ARG A 45 6.63 8.06 6.73
C ARG A 45 6.82 9.10 5.64
N ILE A 46 6.92 10.38 5.97
CA ILE A 46 7.20 11.44 4.98
C ILE A 46 8.56 11.19 4.32
N LYS A 47 9.62 10.93 5.10
CA LYS A 47 10.96 10.65 4.59
C LYS A 47 10.99 9.45 3.63
N ASN A 48 10.27 8.39 3.98
CA ASN A 48 10.25 7.14 3.22
C ASN A 48 9.17 7.12 2.13
N SER A 49 8.23 8.07 2.16
CA SER A 49 7.25 8.23 1.11
C SER A 49 7.97 8.77 -0.12
N LYS A 50 7.75 8.15 -1.28
CA LYS A 50 8.31 8.57 -2.57
C LYS A 50 7.66 9.87 -3.07
N LEU A 51 7.51 10.88 -2.22
CA LEU A 51 6.76 12.10 -2.55
C LEU A 51 7.49 13.02 -3.54
N GLY A 52 8.77 12.75 -3.84
CA GLY A 52 9.47 13.31 -5.01
C GLY A 52 9.03 12.69 -6.34
N SER A 53 8.19 11.66 -6.36
CA SER A 53 7.56 11.16 -7.58
C SER A 53 6.21 11.86 -7.74
N LYS A 54 6.21 12.84 -8.65
CA LYS A 54 5.03 13.38 -9.34
C LYS A 54 3.88 12.38 -9.28
N LYS A 55 2.83 12.77 -8.56
CA LYS A 55 1.53 12.09 -8.40
C LYS A 55 1.01 11.64 -9.77
N ASN A 56 1.46 10.48 -10.22
CA ASN A 56 0.77 9.72 -11.24
C ASN A 56 -0.39 9.04 -10.53
N ASN A 57 -1.56 9.03 -11.18
CA ASN A 57 -2.79 8.40 -10.70
C ASN A 57 -2.67 6.87 -10.64
N SER A 58 -1.64 6.36 -9.98
CA SER A 58 -1.45 4.94 -9.77
C SER A 58 -2.14 4.54 -8.47
N LYS A 59 -3.03 3.55 -8.61
CA LYS A 59 -3.88 2.95 -7.57
C LYS A 59 -3.10 2.71 -6.28
N PRO A 60 -3.75 2.74 -5.10
CA PRO A 60 -3.07 2.52 -3.83
C PRO A 60 -2.23 1.25 -3.90
N ILE A 61 -0.96 1.38 -3.51
CA ILE A 61 -0.06 0.25 -3.31
C ILE A 61 -0.66 -0.59 -2.20
N GLN A 62 -1.39 -1.63 -2.59
CA GLN A 62 -1.87 -2.67 -1.69
C GLN A 62 -0.63 -3.44 -1.25
N ASN A 63 -0.08 -3.08 -0.09
CA ASN A 63 0.80 -3.98 0.65
C ASN A 63 -0.05 -5.11 1.24
N GLY A 64 -0.63 -5.93 0.36
CA GLY A 64 -1.03 -7.29 0.70
C GLY A 64 0.20 -8.18 0.54
N ARG A 65 0.29 -9.25 1.36
CA ARG A 65 1.22 -10.36 1.08
C ARG A 65 1.19 -10.63 -0.42
N GLN A 66 2.34 -10.56 -1.09
CA GLN A 66 2.42 -10.94 -2.50
C GLN A 66 1.84 -12.35 -2.63
N SER A 67 0.64 -12.45 -3.18
CA SER A 67 0.12 -13.75 -3.58
C SER A 67 1.11 -14.30 -4.61
N LYS A 68 1.48 -15.58 -4.49
CA LYS A 68 2.27 -16.25 -5.53
C LYS A 68 1.59 -16.23 -6.90
N LEU A 69 0.27 -15.96 -6.93
CA LEU A 69 -0.51 -15.78 -8.15
C LEU A 69 -0.05 -14.55 -8.93
N LYS A 70 0.32 -14.75 -10.19
CA LYS A 70 0.55 -13.66 -11.14
C LYS A 70 -0.79 -13.10 -11.61
N LYS A 71 -0.77 -11.89 -12.15
CA LYS A 71 -1.97 -11.22 -12.69
C LYS A 71 -2.71 -12.06 -13.75
N SER A 72 -1.98 -12.85 -14.54
CA SER A 72 -2.56 -13.80 -15.51
C SER A 72 -3.31 -14.96 -14.85
N ASP A 73 -2.83 -15.42 -13.69
CA ASP A 73 -3.42 -16.53 -12.96
C ASP A 73 -4.73 -16.10 -12.30
N PHE A 74 -4.81 -14.85 -11.85
CA PHE A 74 -6.07 -14.23 -11.42
C PHE A 74 -7.12 -14.23 -12.53
N GLN A 75 -6.75 -13.75 -13.72
CA GLN A 75 -7.70 -13.72 -14.84
C GLN A 75 -8.17 -15.12 -15.27
N ARG A 76 -7.30 -16.13 -15.16
CA ARG A 76 -7.69 -17.54 -15.41
C ARG A 76 -8.59 -18.08 -14.30
N LEU A 77 -8.34 -17.72 -13.04
CA LEU A 77 -9.14 -18.12 -11.88
C LEU A 77 -10.55 -17.52 -11.96
N GLU A 78 -10.67 -16.23 -12.26
CA GLU A 78 -11.96 -15.57 -12.51
C GLU A 78 -12.72 -16.26 -13.62
N LYS A 79 -12.08 -16.56 -14.76
CA LYS A 79 -12.72 -17.29 -15.86
C LYS A 79 -13.20 -18.69 -15.49
N MET A 80 -12.54 -19.39 -14.56
CA MET A 80 -12.98 -20.71 -14.09
C MET A 80 -14.12 -20.61 -13.07
N ALA A 81 -14.15 -19.53 -12.29
CA ALA A 81 -15.17 -19.25 -11.29
C ALA A 81 -16.45 -18.65 -11.88
N SER A 82 -16.35 -17.86 -12.96
CA SER A 82 -17.48 -17.24 -13.66
C SER A 82 -18.21 -18.17 -14.64
N LYS A 83 -17.85 -19.45 -14.73
CA LYS A 83 -18.58 -20.42 -15.56
C LYS A 83 -19.92 -20.77 -14.89
N THR A 84 -20.94 -21.04 -15.71
CA THR A 84 -22.26 -21.51 -15.23
C THR A 84 -22.16 -22.77 -14.36
N ASP A 85 -21.16 -23.61 -14.63
CA ASP A 85 -20.68 -24.68 -13.75
C ASP A 85 -19.21 -24.40 -13.38
N PRO A 86 -18.95 -23.80 -12.19
CA PRO A 86 -17.62 -23.41 -11.79
C PRO A 86 -16.75 -24.64 -11.56
N SER A 87 -15.51 -24.60 -12.06
CA SER A 87 -14.62 -25.75 -11.90
C SER A 87 -14.37 -26.05 -10.41
N PRO A 88 -14.28 -27.33 -10.00
CA PRO A 88 -13.97 -27.67 -8.63
C PRO A 88 -12.66 -27.02 -8.17
N GLN A 89 -12.58 -26.57 -6.92
CA GLN A 89 -11.39 -25.91 -6.38
C GLN A 89 -10.11 -26.74 -6.58
N ALA A 90 -10.20 -28.07 -6.44
CA ALA A 90 -9.09 -28.98 -6.68
C ALA A 90 -8.57 -28.92 -8.14
N SER A 91 -9.47 -28.77 -9.12
CA SER A 91 -9.12 -28.60 -10.53
C SER A 91 -8.50 -27.24 -10.80
N MET A 92 -8.98 -26.17 -10.16
CA MET A 92 -8.40 -24.82 -10.26
C MET A 92 -6.99 -24.77 -9.69
N VAL A 93 -6.78 -25.40 -8.52
CA VAL A 93 -5.46 -25.56 -7.87
C VAL A 93 -4.48 -26.27 -8.80
N LYS A 94 -4.90 -27.39 -9.40
CA LYS A 94 -4.06 -28.16 -10.33
C LYS A 94 -3.74 -27.38 -11.61
N ALA A 95 -4.71 -26.61 -12.14
CA ALA A 95 -4.54 -25.85 -13.37
C ALA A 95 -3.65 -24.59 -13.21
N LEU A 96 -3.57 -24.05 -12.00
CA LEU A 96 -2.82 -22.84 -11.67
C LEU A 96 -1.54 -23.12 -10.86
N ASN A 97 -1.30 -24.38 -10.48
CA ASN A 97 -0.14 -24.81 -9.66
C ASN A 97 0.05 -23.94 -8.40
N VAL A 98 -1.06 -23.66 -7.71
CA VAL A 98 -1.10 -22.76 -6.53
C VAL A 98 -1.62 -23.50 -5.31
N SER A 99 -1.49 -22.91 -4.12
CA SER A 99 -2.01 -23.55 -2.92
C SER A 99 -3.55 -23.51 -2.89
N GLN A 100 -4.16 -24.53 -2.30
CA GLN A 100 -5.61 -24.55 -2.07
C GLN A 100 -6.09 -23.38 -1.20
N GLN A 101 -5.23 -22.91 -0.28
CA GLN A 101 -5.50 -21.75 0.56
C GLN A 101 -5.61 -20.46 -0.27
N ASP A 102 -4.76 -20.28 -1.28
CA ASP A 102 -4.81 -19.11 -2.16
C ASP A 102 -6.11 -19.10 -2.99
N VAL A 103 -6.53 -20.25 -3.55
CA VAL A 103 -7.78 -20.35 -4.32
C VAL A 103 -9.00 -20.13 -3.43
N SER A 104 -9.03 -20.75 -2.25
CA SER A 104 -10.16 -20.60 -1.32
C SER A 104 -10.31 -19.16 -0.83
N TYR A 105 -9.20 -18.46 -0.57
CA TYR A 105 -9.23 -17.05 -0.16
C TYR A 105 -9.82 -16.14 -1.25
N GLN A 106 -9.48 -16.39 -2.51
CA GLN A 106 -9.96 -15.58 -3.64
C GLN A 106 -11.43 -15.83 -3.99
N LEU A 107 -11.94 -17.05 -3.75
CA LEU A 107 -13.35 -17.38 -4.01
C LEU A 107 -14.32 -16.99 -2.89
N LYS A 108 -13.81 -16.55 -1.73
CA LYS A 108 -14.63 -16.14 -0.57
C LYS A 108 -15.10 -14.68 -0.62
N HIS A 109 -14.68 -13.92 -1.62
CA HIS A 109 -15.05 -12.52 -1.86
C HIS A 109 -15.85 -12.40 -3.15
#